data_AF-A0A969Q040-F1
#
_entry.id   AF-A0A969Q040-F1
#
_cell.length_a   1.000
_cell.length_b   1.000
_cell.length_c   1.000
_cell.angle_alpha   90.00
_cell.angle_beta   90.00
_cell.angle_gamma   90.00
#
_symmetry.space_group_name_H-M   'P 1'
#
loop_
_entity.id
_entity.type
_entity.pdbx_description
1 polymer ?
#
loop_
_entity_poly.entity_id
_entity_poly.type
_entity_poly.pdbx_seq_one_letter_code
_entity_poly.pdbx_strand_id
1 'polypeptide(L)' 'MTIDSLFEQLKHPNPHLRERAMWEIADARDETTIPRLMAVLGEEDVVYRRAAVKALGVIGIEYCCSSGCIVTSICN' A
#
# COMPACT_ATOMS: atom_id res chain seq x y z
N MET A 1 0.64 -12.41 -10.48
CA MET A 1 -0.63 -11.90 -9.90
C MET A 1 -0.95 -10.59 -10.56
N THR A 2 -2.21 -10.33 -10.90
CA THR A 2 -2.62 -9.00 -11.38
C THR A 2 -2.78 -8.05 -10.20
N ILE A 3 -2.41 -6.78 -10.37
CA ILE A 3 -2.60 -5.73 -9.35
C ILE A 3 -4.05 -5.70 -8.85
N ASP A 4 -5.01 -5.98 -9.74
CA ASP A 4 -6.44 -6.10 -9.42
C ASP A 4 -6.75 -7.12 -8.32
N SER A 5 -6.15 -8.32 -8.41
CA SER A 5 -6.33 -9.39 -7.42
C SER A 5 -5.73 -9.02 -6.05
N LEU A 6 -4.69 -8.20 -6.03
CA LEU A 6 -4.12 -7.69 -4.77
C LEU A 6 -5.06 -6.66 -4.12
N PHE A 7 -5.72 -5.80 -4.91
CA PHE A 7 -6.71 -4.86 -4.39
C PHE A 7 -7.95 -5.56 -3.80
N GLU A 8 -8.38 -6.68 -4.38
CA GLU A 8 -9.43 -7.52 -3.80
C GLU A 8 -9.01 -8.15 -2.47
N GLN A 9 -7.77 -8.66 -2.38
CA GLN A 9 -7.24 -9.19 -1.13
C GLN A 9 -7.09 -8.12 -0.04
N LEU A 10 -6.87 -6.87 -0.43
CA LEU A 10 -6.77 -5.74 0.50
C LEU A 10 -8.15 -5.38 1.11
N LYS A 11 -9.27 -5.72 0.42
CA LYS A 11 -10.65 -5.65 0.94
C LYS A 11 -11.04 -6.88 1.77
N HIS A 12 -10.21 -7.91 1.81
CA HIS A 12 -10.57 -9.16 2.47
C HIS A 12 -10.71 -8.93 3.99
N PRO A 13 -11.73 -9.52 4.66
CA PRO A 13 -11.90 -9.41 6.11
C PRO A 13 -10.77 -10.07 6.91
N ASN A 14 -9.96 -10.91 6.27
CA ASN A 14 -8.88 -11.65 6.93
C ASN A 14 -7.63 -10.75 6.99
N PRO A 15 -7.16 -10.36 8.20
CA PRO A 15 -6.01 -9.45 8.34
C PRO A 15 -4.73 -9.98 7.69
N HIS A 16 -4.50 -11.30 7.74
CA HIS A 16 -3.32 -11.92 7.12
C HIS A 16 -3.29 -11.77 5.61
N LEU A 17 -4.43 -11.93 4.93
CA LEU A 17 -4.52 -11.77 3.48
C LEU A 17 -4.35 -10.31 3.07
N ARG A 18 -4.93 -9.39 3.86
CA ARG A 18 -4.79 -7.95 3.64
C ARG A 18 -3.35 -7.47 3.78
N GLU A 19 -2.64 -7.91 4.83
CA GLU A 19 -1.23 -7.55 5.01
C GLU A 19 -0.35 -8.15 3.91
N ARG A 20 -0.60 -9.40 3.52
CA ARG A 20 0.13 -10.02 2.40
C ARG A 20 -0.06 -9.24 1.11
N ALA A 21 -1.29 -8.86 0.79
CA ALA A 21 -1.57 -8.05 -0.40
C ALA A 21 -0.89 -6.68 -0.35
N MET A 22 -0.84 -6.04 0.82
CA MET A 22 -0.14 -4.78 1.02
C MET A 22 1.36 -4.92 0.71
N TRP A 23 2.00 -5.99 1.19
CA TRP A 23 3.42 -6.26 0.91
C TRP A 23 3.68 -6.55 -0.56
N GLU A 24 2.85 -7.37 -1.20
CA GLU A 24 2.98 -7.69 -2.63
C GLU A 24 2.77 -6.44 -3.51
N ILE A 25 1.84 -5.55 -3.13
CA ILE A 25 1.63 -4.25 -3.79
C ILE A 25 2.88 -3.36 -3.65
N ALA A 26 3.48 -3.34 -2.46
CA ALA A 26 4.70 -2.57 -2.22
C ALA A 26 5.91 -3.14 -2.96
N ASP A 27 6.03 -4.47 -3.02
CA ASP A 27 7.09 -5.20 -3.72
C ASP A 27 6.99 -5.06 -5.25
N ALA A 28 5.77 -5.06 -5.78
CA ALA A 28 5.52 -4.87 -7.21
C ALA A 28 6.11 -3.55 -7.76
N ARG A 29 6.24 -2.51 -6.93
CA ARG A 29 6.88 -1.21 -7.24
C ARG A 29 6.47 -0.59 -8.58
N ASP A 30 5.25 -0.86 -9.00
CA ASP A 30 4.81 -0.47 -10.34
C ASP A 30 4.29 0.98 -10.32
N GLU A 31 4.69 1.79 -11.30
CA GLU A 31 4.22 3.17 -11.47
C GLU A 31 2.69 3.25 -11.58
N THR A 32 2.06 2.18 -12.06
CA THR A 32 0.60 2.06 -12.17
C THR A 32 -0.08 1.79 -10.83
N THR A 33 0.67 1.38 -9.80
CA THR A 33 0.14 1.06 -8.48
C THR A 33 -0.09 2.31 -7.64
N ILE A 34 0.71 3.36 -7.83
CA ILE A 34 0.55 4.66 -7.15
C ILE A 34 -0.82 5.30 -7.43
N PRO A 35 -1.24 5.54 -8.69
CA PRO A 35 -2.54 6.15 -8.96
C PRO A 35 -3.70 5.25 -8.50
N ARG A 36 -3.51 3.93 -8.48
CA ARG A 36 -4.50 2.96 -8.01
C ARG A 36 -4.66 2.98 -6.49
N LEU A 37 -3.56 3.05 -5.74
CA LEU A 37 -3.58 3.27 -4.29
C LEU A 37 -4.18 4.65 -3.94
N MET A 38 -3.93 5.68 -4.76
CA MET A 38 -4.57 6.99 -4.60
C MET A 38 -6.09 6.92 -4.79
N ALA A 39 -6.59 6.15 -5.76
CA ALA A 39 -8.03 5.92 -5.92
C ALA A 39 -8.65 5.25 -4.68
N VAL A 40 -7.93 4.30 -4.07
CA VAL A 40 -8.36 3.63 -2.84
C VAL A 40 -8.48 4.59 -1.64
N LEU A 41 -7.73 5.69 -1.61
CA LEU A 41 -7.86 6.68 -0.54
C LEU A 41 -9.24 7.35 -0.50
N GLY A 42 -9.95 7.35 -1.64
CA GLY A 42 -11.30 7.89 -1.78
C GLY A 42 -12.41 6.97 -1.26
N GLU A 43 -12.11 5.72 -0.94
CA GLU A 43 -13.11 4.76 -0.44
C GLU A 43 -13.55 5.11 0.99
N GLU A 44 -14.80 4.81 1.33
CA GLU A 44 -15.38 5.06 2.66
C GLU A 44 -14.75 4.17 3.76
N ASP A 45 -14.23 3.01 3.37
CA ASP A 45 -13.66 2.02 4.26
C ASP A 45 -12.35 2.52 4.91
N VAL A 46 -12.44 2.86 6.20
CA VAL A 46 -11.30 3.36 6.99
C VAL A 46 -10.14 2.36 7.01
N VAL A 47 -10.45 1.07 7.04
CA VAL A 47 -9.46 -0.02 7.06
C VAL A 47 -8.71 -0.08 5.73
N TYR A 48 -9.46 0.03 4.62
CA TYR A 48 -8.92 -0.01 3.27
C TYR A 48 -8.06 1.22 2.98
N ARG A 49 -8.51 2.40 3.42
CA ARG A 49 -7.76 3.66 3.34
C ARG A 49 -6.43 3.58 4.10
N ARG A 50 -6.44 3.09 5.34
CA ARG A 50 -5.21 2.93 6.15
C ARG A 50 -4.21 1.97 5.50
N ALA A 51 -4.68 0.85 4.96
CA ALA A 51 -3.83 -0.11 4.26
C ALA A 51 -3.17 0.51 3.02
N ALA A 52 -3.92 1.30 2.24
CA ALA A 52 -3.37 1.99 1.08
C ALA A 52 -2.35 3.08 1.44
N VAL A 53 -2.61 3.90 2.48
CA VAL A 53 -1.62 4.87 2.98
C VAL A 53 -0.35 4.17 3.43
N LYS A 54 -0.47 3.03 4.14
CA LYS A 54 0.69 2.28 4.61
C LYS A 54 1.49 1.71 3.44
N ALA A 55 0.82 1.17 2.42
CA ALA A 55 1.46 0.67 1.20
C ALA A 55 2.20 1.79 0.45
N LEU A 56 1.55 2.94 0.24
CA LEU A 56 2.18 4.13 -0.35
C LEU A 56 3.38 4.61 0.47
N GLY A 57 3.27 4.56 1.80
CA GLY A 57 4.36 4.85 2.71
C GLY A 57 5.57 3.96 2.43
N VAL A 58 5.37 2.63 2.44
CA VAL A 58 6.43 1.63 2.18
C VAL A 58 7.10 1.83 0.81
N ILE A 59 6.29 2.06 -0.23
CA ILE A 59 6.81 2.37 -1.57
C ILE A 59 7.65 3.66 -1.54
N GLY A 60 7.14 4.71 -0.88
CA GLY A 60 7.80 6.01 -0.77
C GLY A 60 9.10 6.01 0.04
N ILE A 61 9.22 5.21 1.12
CA ILE A 61 10.48 5.12 1.92
C ILE A 61 11.61 4.53 1.08
N GLU A 62 11.31 3.62 0.15
CA GLU A 62 12.33 3.03 -0.72
C GLU A 62 12.76 3.97 -1.84
N TYR A 63 11.85 4.74 -2.44
CA TYR A 63 12.23 5.87 -3.32
C TYR A 63 13.06 6.91 -2.57
N CYS A 64 12.74 7.16 -1.30
CA CYS A 64 13.44 8.12 -0.45
C CYS A 64 14.82 7.63 0.01
N CYS A 65 15.13 6.34 -0.05
CA CYS A 65 16.48 5.86 0.22
C CYS A 65 17.49 6.25 -0.89
N SER A 66 16.99 6.55 -2.11
CA SER A 66 17.82 7.16 -3.17
C SER A 66 17.88 8.70 -3.07
N SER A 67 17.01 9.32 -2.28
CA SER A 67 16.90 10.78 -2.10
C SER A 67 16.47 11.08 -0.67
N GLY A 68 17.44 11.13 0.25
CA GLY A 68 17.20 11.02 1.69
C GLY A 68 16.14 11.97 2.29
N CYS A 69 15.24 11.43 3.13
CA CYS A 69 14.49 12.14 4.19
C CYS A 69 13.62 11.27 5.15
N ILE A 70 13.96 11.36 6.45
CA ILE A 70 13.21 11.54 7.73
C ILE A 70 11.95 10.75 8.20
N VAL A 71 11.26 9.86 7.47
CA VAL A 71 10.02 9.25 8.04
C VAL A 71 10.21 7.88 8.71
N THR A 72 10.95 7.83 9.81
CA THR A 72 11.02 6.66 10.73
C THR A 72 9.80 6.52 11.67
N SER A 73 8.70 7.23 11.44
CA SER A 73 7.63 7.40 12.43
C SER A 73 6.27 6.81 12.04
N ILE A 74 6.23 5.66 11.35
CA ILE A 74 4.94 4.97 11.05
C ILE A 74 5.00 3.44 11.26
N CYS A 75 5.98 2.96 12.04
CA CYS A 75 5.98 1.61 12.60
C CYS A 75 5.88 1.70 14.13
N ASN A 76 4.67 1.96 14.63
CA ASN A 76 4.27 1.54 15.97
C ASN A 76 3.04 0.65 15.83
#